data_AF-A0A7W7VY20-F1
#
_entry.id   AF-A0A7W7VY20-F1
#
_cell.length_a   1.000
_cell.length_b   1.000
_cell.length_c   1.000
_cell.angle_alpha   90.00
_cell.angle_beta   90.00
_cell.angle_gamma   90.00
#
_symmetry.space_group_name_H-M   'P 1'
#
loop_
_entity.id
_entity.type
_entity.pdbx_description
1 polymer ?
#
loop_
_entity_poly.entity_id
_entity_poly.type
_entity_poly.pdbx_seq_one_letter_code
_entity_poly.pdbx_strand_id
1 'polypeptide(L)'
;MLLIARSPGRSPGPQLIFRQLIFQSIRHAKPSRHDGGSMIAAFSVTPLGIGEDVAEAVAAAVRVVRASGLPNQTDAMFTSIEGDWDEVMSVIKEAVEAVKPFANRVSTVIKIDDRAGVTDGLSRKMESLERHLAG
;
A
#
# COMPACT_ATOMS: atom_id res chain seq x y z
N MET A 1 -33.15 21.51 -8.74
CA MET A 1 -34.20 21.01 -9.64
C MET A 1 -33.54 20.54 -10.93
N LEU A 2 -33.23 19.24 -11.03
CA LEU A 2 -33.02 18.53 -12.29
C LEU A 2 -33.53 17.11 -12.06
N LEU A 3 -34.75 16.87 -12.52
CA LEU A 3 -35.49 15.63 -12.36
C LEU A 3 -35.11 14.68 -13.52
N ILE A 4 -34.38 13.60 -13.24
CA ILE A 4 -34.23 12.52 -14.23
C ILE A 4 -35.42 11.57 -14.04
N ALA A 5 -36.39 11.67 -14.93
CA ALA A 5 -37.52 10.77 -15.02
C ALA A 5 -37.02 9.34 -15.33
N ARG A 6 -37.32 8.38 -14.46
CA ARG A 6 -37.14 6.95 -14.73
C ARG A 6 -38.33 6.46 -15.55
N SER A 7 -38.06 5.95 -16.75
CA SER A 7 -39.03 5.20 -17.55
C SER A 7 -39.28 3.83 -16.88
N PRO A 8 -40.54 3.43 -16.63
CA PRO A 8 -40.83 2.12 -16.04
C PRO A 8 -40.77 1.05 -17.13
N GLY A 9 -39.99 -0.02 -16.91
CA GLY A 9 -40.21 -1.29 -17.62
C GLY A 9 -39.10 -1.87 -18.50
N ARG A 10 -37.84 -1.39 -18.45
CA ARG A 10 -36.71 -2.18 -18.99
C ARG A 10 -35.93 -2.83 -17.87
N SER A 11 -35.86 -4.16 -17.89
CA SER A 11 -34.88 -4.91 -17.12
C SER A 11 -33.48 -4.38 -17.44
N PRO A 12 -32.65 -4.09 -16.42
CA PRO A 12 -31.30 -3.61 -16.65
C PRO A 12 -30.55 -4.64 -17.50
N GLY A 13 -29.85 -4.17 -18.55
CA GLY A 13 -29.06 -5.06 -19.40
C GLY A 13 -27.98 -5.79 -18.58
N PRO A 14 -27.51 -6.97 -19.05
CA PRO A 14 -26.60 -7.84 -18.29
C PRO A 14 -25.32 -7.12 -17.83
N GLN A 15 -24.84 -6.15 -18.61
CA GLN A 15 -23.67 -5.30 -18.30
C GLN A 15 -23.90 -4.43 -17.04
N LEU A 16 -25.11 -3.91 -16.85
CA LEU A 16 -25.46 -3.01 -15.75
C LEU A 16 -25.73 -3.80 -14.46
N ILE A 17 -26.33 -4.99 -14.59
CA ILE A 17 -26.51 -5.93 -13.48
C ILE A 17 -25.15 -6.38 -12.94
N PHE A 18 -24.22 -6.76 -13.82
CA PHE A 18 -22.87 -7.17 -13.42
C PHE A 18 -22.12 -6.05 -12.68
N ARG A 19 -22.20 -4.82 -13.18
CA ARG A 19 -21.61 -3.64 -12.53
C ARG A 19 -22.24 -3.35 -11.16
N GLN A 20 -23.56 -3.49 -11.03
CA GLN A 20 -24.28 -3.30 -9.77
C GLN A 20 -23.94 -4.39 -8.74
N LEU A 21 -23.83 -5.65 -9.18
CA LEU A 21 -23.49 -6.79 -8.34
C LEU A 21 -22.04 -6.72 -7.83
N ILE A 22 -21.09 -6.34 -8.69
CA ILE A 22 -19.70 -6.08 -8.26
C ILE A 22 -19.67 -4.94 -7.22
N PHE A 23 -20.34 -3.82 -7.50
CA PHE A 23 -20.38 -2.68 -6.56
C PHE A 23 -21.10 -2.99 -5.25
N GLN A 24 -22.07 -3.91 -5.23
CA GLN A 24 -22.71 -4.37 -4.00
C GLN A 24 -21.84 -5.39 -3.25
N SER A 25 -21.14 -6.27 -3.96
CA SER A 25 -20.21 -7.24 -3.36
C SER A 25 -19.02 -6.55 -2.69
N ILE A 26 -18.41 -5.55 -3.33
CA ILE A 26 -17.30 -4.76 -2.77
C ILE A 26 -17.72 -4.02 -1.49
N ARG A 27 -18.97 -3.52 -1.42
CA ARG A 27 -19.47 -2.80 -0.23
C ARG A 27 -19.82 -3.71 0.95
N HIS A 28 -20.02 -5.00 0.73
CA HIS A 28 -20.35 -5.99 1.76
C HIS A 28 -19.22 -6.97 2.07
N ALA A 29 -18.10 -6.89 1.35
CA ALA A 29 -16.89 -7.56 1.77
C ALA A 29 -16.51 -7.02 3.16
N LYS A 30 -16.68 -7.84 4.20
CA LYS A 30 -16.14 -7.53 5.53
C LYS A 30 -14.64 -7.22 5.35
N PRO A 31 -14.08 -6.20 6.03
CA PRO A 31 -12.63 -6.10 6.12
C PRO A 31 -12.14 -7.45 6.61
N SER A 32 -11.31 -8.11 5.78
CA SER A 32 -10.66 -9.34 6.17
C SER A 32 -9.79 -8.99 7.35
N ARG A 33 -10.25 -9.31 8.55
CA ARG A 33 -9.35 -9.37 9.69
C ARG A 33 -8.35 -10.46 9.33
N HIS A 34 -7.14 -10.04 8.96
CA HIS A 34 -6.02 -10.95 8.84
C HIS A 34 -5.67 -11.35 10.26
N ASP A 35 -6.41 -12.33 10.78
CA ASP A 35 -6.22 -12.87 12.10
C ASP A 35 -4.86 -13.62 12.11
N GLY A 36 -3.78 -12.87 12.34
CA GLY A 36 -2.43 -13.39 12.63
C GLY A 36 -1.43 -13.47 11.47
N GLY A 37 -1.57 -12.68 10.39
CA GLY A 37 -0.58 -12.63 9.31
C GLY A 37 0.19 -11.31 9.25
N SER A 38 1.53 -11.36 9.38
CA SER A 38 2.37 -10.19 9.07
C SER A 38 2.62 -10.10 7.57
N MET A 39 2.48 -8.88 7.05
CA MET A 39 2.81 -8.51 5.69
C MET A 39 4.13 -7.76 5.68
N ILE A 40 4.97 -7.98 4.66
CA ILE A 40 6.10 -7.11 4.35
C ILE A 40 5.79 -6.35 3.06
N ALA A 41 5.82 -5.03 3.13
CA ALA A 41 5.76 -4.17 1.96
C ALA A 41 7.12 -3.49 1.73
N ALA A 42 7.69 -3.70 0.55
CA ALA A 42 8.80 -2.89 0.06
C ALA A 42 8.24 -1.81 -0.87
N PHE A 43 8.44 -0.54 -0.54
CA PHE A 43 7.91 0.57 -1.31
C PHE A 43 8.93 1.68 -1.56
N SER A 44 8.71 2.43 -2.63
CA SER A 44 9.47 3.63 -2.97
C SER A 44 8.51 4.74 -3.39
N VAL A 45 8.88 5.97 -3.07
CA VAL A 45 8.15 7.18 -3.46
C VAL A 45 9.07 8.07 -4.29
N THR A 46 8.57 8.52 -5.44
CA THR A 46 9.33 9.34 -6.37
C THR A 46 8.54 10.61 -6.65
N PRO A 47 8.94 11.77 -6.10
CA PRO A 47 8.40 13.05 -6.54
C PRO A 47 8.80 13.29 -8.00
N LEU A 48 7.86 13.74 -8.82
CA LEU A 48 8.08 13.95 -10.25
C LEU A 48 8.02 15.44 -10.60
N GLY A 49 8.92 15.87 -11.48
CA GLY A 49 8.95 17.23 -12.02
C GLY A 49 9.74 18.25 -11.19
N ILE A 50 10.64 17.81 -10.31
CA ILE A 50 11.41 18.67 -9.40
C ILE A 50 12.93 18.58 -9.57
N GLY A 51 13.41 17.92 -10.62
CA GLY A 51 14.84 17.68 -10.86
C GLY A 51 15.35 16.38 -10.23
N GLU A 52 16.67 16.26 -10.11
CA GLU A 52 17.36 15.05 -9.62
C GLU A 52 17.57 15.05 -8.10
N ASP A 53 17.65 16.23 -7.48
CA ASP A 53 17.90 16.40 -6.05
C ASP A 53 16.62 16.18 -5.22
N VAL A 54 16.24 14.91 -5.04
CA VAL A 54 14.98 14.52 -4.38
C VAL A 54 15.15 14.10 -2.92
N ALA A 55 16.37 14.15 -2.37
CA ALA A 55 16.70 13.57 -1.07
C ALA A 55 15.88 14.16 0.09
N GLU A 56 15.61 15.46 0.10
CA GLU A 56 14.82 16.11 1.15
C GLU A 56 13.37 15.59 1.16
N ALA A 57 12.77 15.46 -0.02
CA ALA A 57 11.41 14.94 -0.18
C ALA A 57 11.32 13.47 0.24
N VAL A 58 12.29 12.64 -0.19
CA VAL A 58 12.37 11.23 0.22
C VAL A 58 12.58 11.09 1.74
N ALA A 59 13.39 11.97 2.35
CA ALA A 59 13.58 11.98 3.79
C ALA A 59 12.29 12.27 4.57
N ALA A 60 11.36 13.07 4.01
CA ALA A 60 10.04 13.28 4.62
C ALA A 60 9.23 11.99 4.71
N ALA A 61 9.21 11.19 3.65
CA ALA A 61 8.57 9.87 3.66
C ALA A 61 9.24 8.89 4.64
N VAL A 62 10.58 8.81 4.64
CA VAL A 62 11.30 7.90 5.54
C VAL A 62 11.11 8.28 7.02
N ARG A 63 10.97 9.57 7.34
CA ARG A 63 10.62 10.02 8.71
C ARG A 63 9.28 9.47 9.17
N VAL A 64 8.25 9.48 8.31
CA VAL A 64 6.94 8.89 8.63
C VAL A 64 7.07 7.41 8.93
N VAL A 65 7.79 6.66 8.08
CA VAL A 65 8.01 5.22 8.30
C VAL A 65 8.69 4.96 9.64
N ARG A 66 9.77 5.68 9.95
CA ARG A 66 10.48 5.50 11.23
C ARG A 66 9.64 5.88 12.45
N ALA A 67 8.80 6.92 12.32
CA ALA A 67 7.92 7.37 13.39
C ALA A 67 6.76 6.40 13.67
N SER A 68 6.42 5.53 12.72
CA SER A 68 5.35 4.52 12.90
C SER A 68 5.64 3.50 14.00
N GLY A 69 6.92 3.29 14.33
CA GLY A 69 7.35 2.24 15.26
C GLY A 69 7.28 0.81 14.70
N LEU A 70 6.77 0.61 13.49
CA LEU A 70 6.77 -0.69 12.82
C LEU A 70 8.19 -1.12 12.44
N PRO A 71 8.52 -2.43 12.47
CA PRO A 71 9.78 -2.93 11.94
C PRO A 71 9.97 -2.46 10.50
N ASN A 72 11.10 -1.81 10.23
CA ASN A 72 11.39 -1.25 8.92
C ASN A 72 12.89 -1.24 8.62
N GLN A 73 13.20 -1.23 7.33
CA GLN A 73 14.56 -1.10 6.81
C GLN A 73 14.53 -0.27 5.53
N THR A 74 15.31 0.80 5.49
CA THR A 74 15.50 1.63 4.29
C THR A 74 16.85 1.31 3.65
N ASP A 75 16.85 1.07 2.35
CA ASP A 75 18.05 0.92 1.52
C ASP A 75 18.07 1.98 0.39
N ALA A 76 19.00 1.82 -0.57
CA ALA A 76 19.19 2.77 -1.66
C ALA A 76 18.01 2.86 -2.64
N MET A 77 17.17 1.82 -2.72
CA MET A 77 16.11 1.68 -3.72
C MET A 77 14.71 1.65 -3.11
N PHE A 78 14.55 1.06 -1.92
CA PHE A 78 13.27 0.85 -1.26
C PHE A 78 13.32 1.08 0.24
N THR A 79 12.15 1.27 0.82
CA THR A 79 11.91 1.07 2.25
C THR A 79 11.00 -0.12 2.43
N SER A 80 11.46 -1.11 3.19
CA SER A 80 10.68 -2.26 3.61
C SER A 80 10.07 -1.99 4.98
N ILE A 81 8.79 -2.33 5.17
CA ILE A 81 8.05 -2.19 6.42
C ILE A 81 7.24 -3.47 6.66
N GLU A 82 7.20 -3.94 7.89
CA GLU A 82 6.48 -5.14 8.32
C GLU A 82 5.37 -4.80 9.32
N GLY A 83 4.19 -5.39 9.15
CA GLY A 83 3.07 -5.21 10.06
C GLY A 83 1.76 -5.76 9.48
N ASP A 84 0.64 -5.42 10.11
CA ASP A 84 -0.66 -5.77 9.58
C ASP A 84 -0.98 -4.94 8.33
N TRP A 85 -1.82 -5.49 7.45
CA TRP A 85 -2.18 -4.87 6.17
C TRP A 85 -2.59 -3.40 6.31
N ASP A 86 -3.56 -3.13 7.19
CA ASP A 86 -4.12 -1.80 7.36
C ASP A 86 -3.10 -0.81 7.95
N GLU A 87 -2.27 -1.26 8.90
CA GLU A 87 -1.23 -0.43 9.52
C GLU A 87 -0.17 -0.04 8.50
N VAL A 88 0.37 -1.02 7.78
CA VAL A 88 1.40 -0.80 6.77
C VAL A 88 0.89 0.10 5.66
N MET A 89 -0.32 -0.16 5.15
CA MET A 89 -0.89 0.66 4.08
C MET A 89 -1.22 2.09 4.56
N SER A 90 -1.58 2.28 5.84
CA SER A 90 -1.73 3.62 6.43
C SER A 90 -0.40 4.38 6.44
N VAL A 91 0.68 3.74 6.90
CA VAL A 91 2.01 4.35 6.94
C VAL A 91 2.51 4.69 5.53
N ILE A 92 2.33 3.80 4.55
CA ILE A 92 2.71 4.09 3.16
C ILE A 92 1.91 5.27 2.61
N LYS A 93 0.61 5.36 2.90
CA LYS A 93 -0.22 6.49 2.49
C LYS A 93 0.31 7.79 3.12
N GLU A 94 0.57 7.82 4.42
CA GLU A 94 1.11 9.00 5.10
C GLU A 94 2.50 9.39 4.56
N ALA A 95 3.35 8.42 4.22
CA ALA A 95 4.64 8.66 3.59
C ALA A 95 4.47 9.32 2.21
N VAL A 96 3.49 8.90 1.41
CA VAL A 96 3.15 9.56 0.13
C VAL A 96 2.64 10.98 0.36
N GLU A 97 1.75 11.21 1.33
CA GLU A 97 1.24 12.55 1.66
C GLU A 97 2.37 13.49 2.10
N ALA A 98 3.35 13.00 2.86
CA ALA A 98 4.50 13.78 3.30
C ALA A 98 5.39 14.27 2.14
N VAL A 99 5.33 13.63 0.97
CA VAL A 99 6.08 14.03 -0.23
C VAL A 99 5.33 15.07 -1.08
N LYS A 100 3.99 15.14 -0.98
CA LYS A 100 3.18 16.04 -1.80
C LYS A 100 3.51 17.54 -1.69
N PRO A 101 3.98 18.08 -0.55
CA PRO A 101 4.44 19.47 -0.48
C PRO A 101 5.61 19.79 -1.41
N PHE A 102 6.39 18.78 -1.81
CA PHE A 102 7.58 18.96 -2.64
C PHE A 102 7.27 18.87 -4.14
N ALA A 103 6.25 18.11 -4.55
CA ALA A 103 5.94 17.88 -5.97
C ALA A 103 4.45 17.69 -6.25
N ASN A 104 4.01 18.21 -7.40
CA ASN A 104 2.61 18.08 -7.87
C ASN A 104 2.20 16.63 -8.20
N ARG A 105 3.17 15.73 -8.40
CA ARG A 105 2.94 14.32 -8.69
C ARG A 105 3.93 13.47 -7.91
N VAL A 106 3.42 12.43 -7.26
CA VAL A 106 4.21 11.40 -6.60
C VAL A 106 3.90 10.07 -7.27
N SER A 107 4.93 9.38 -7.76
CA SER A 107 4.85 8.00 -8.21
C SER A 107 5.24 7.08 -7.06
N THR A 108 4.49 6.00 -6.86
CA THR A 108 4.76 5.04 -5.78
C THR A 108 4.78 3.63 -6.34
N VAL A 109 5.83 2.88 -6.03
CA VAL A 109 5.91 1.44 -6.29
C VAL A 109 5.78 0.73 -4.97
N ILE A 110 4.93 -0.30 -4.92
CA ILE A 110 4.73 -1.14 -3.73
C ILE A 110 4.80 -2.60 -4.18
N LYS A 111 5.68 -3.38 -3.56
CA LYS A 111 5.69 -4.83 -3.63
C LYS A 111 5.32 -5.37 -2.27
N ILE A 112 4.37 -6.30 -2.23
CA ILE A 112 3.84 -6.90 -1.01
C ILE A 112 4.13 -8.40 -1.02
N ASP A 113 4.60 -8.90 0.12
CA ASP A 113 4.64 -10.31 0.49
C ASP A 113 3.76 -10.49 1.73
N ASP A 114 2.55 -11.03 1.54
CA ASP A 114 1.56 -11.29 2.59
C ASP A 114 1.50 -12.79 2.87
N ARG A 115 1.86 -13.18 4.10
CA ARG A 115 1.92 -14.58 4.51
C ARG A 115 1.48 -14.75 5.96
N ALA A 116 0.35 -15.42 6.15
CA ALA A 116 -0.21 -15.72 7.45
C ALA A 116 0.76 -16.48 8.38
N GLY A 117 0.74 -16.15 9.68
CA GLY A 117 1.51 -16.84 10.73
C GLY A 117 3.01 -16.51 10.75
N VAL A 118 3.46 -15.51 10.00
CA VAL A 118 4.84 -15.04 10.02
C VAL A 118 4.97 -13.88 11.00
N THR A 119 6.09 -13.87 11.71
CA THR A 119 6.53 -12.76 12.55
C THR A 119 8.03 -12.59 12.35
N ASP A 120 8.55 -11.37 12.46
CA ASP A 120 9.97 -11.07 12.28
C ASP A 120 10.46 -11.54 10.89
N GLY A 121 9.61 -11.35 9.89
CA GLY A 121 9.84 -11.81 8.53
C GLY A 121 11.01 -11.11 7.85
N LEU A 122 11.22 -9.82 8.11
CA LEU A 122 12.37 -9.05 7.60
C LEU A 122 13.69 -9.72 8.01
N SER A 123 13.89 -9.94 9.31
CA SER A 123 15.13 -10.55 9.84
C SER A 123 15.28 -12.00 9.39
N ARG A 124 14.22 -12.82 9.56
CA ARG A 124 14.27 -14.25 9.23
C ARG A 124 14.56 -14.54 7.76
N LYS A 125 14.06 -13.71 6.84
CA LYS A 125 14.35 -13.84 5.41
C LYS A 125 15.84 -13.62 5.14
N MET A 126 16.44 -12.61 5.75
CA MET A 126 17.87 -12.33 5.63
C MET A 126 18.71 -13.42 6.28
N GLU A 127 18.39 -13.84 7.51
CA GLU A 127 19.10 -14.95 8.17
C GLU A 127 19.03 -16.24 7.33
N SER A 128 17.87 -16.54 6.74
CA SER A 128 17.72 -17.70 5.88
C SER A 128 18.58 -17.59 4.63
N LEU A 129 18.64 -16.41 4.00
CA LEU A 129 19.51 -16.15 2.87
C LEU A 129 20.98 -16.37 3.26
N GLU A 130 21.45 -15.73 4.33
CA GLU A 130 22.84 -15.82 4.79
C GLU A 130 23.25 -17.26 5.13
N ARG A 131 22.37 -18.06 5.72
CA ARG A 131 22.65 -19.49 5.95
C ARG A 131 22.91 -20.27 4.66
N HIS A 132 22.21 -19.96 3.57
CA HIS A 132 22.44 -20.62 2.28
C HIS A 132 23.68 -20.08 1.57
N LEU A 133 24.10 -18.84 1.87
CA LEU A 133 25.35 -18.26 1.35
C LEU A 133 26.59 -18.77 2.11
N ALA A 134 26.44 -19.17 3.37
CA ALA A 134 27.55 -19.57 4.23
C ALA A 134 28.20 -20.93 3.88
N GLY A 135 27.51 -21.79 3.10
CA GLY A 135 28.02 -23.11 2.68
C GLY A 135 27.85 -24.21 3.73
#